data_AF-A0ABD0PWL9-F1
#
_entry.id   AF-A0ABD0PWL9-F1
#
_cell.length_a   1.000
_cell.length_b   1.000
_cell.length_c   1.000
_cell.angle_alpha   90.00
_cell.angle_beta   90.00
_cell.angle_gamma   90.00
#
_symmetry.space_group_name_H-M   'P 1'
#
loop_
_entity.id
_entity.type
_entity.pdbx_description
1 polymer ?
#
loop_
_entity_poly.entity_id
_entity_poly.type
_entity_poly.pdbx_seq_one_letter_code
_entity_poly.pdbx_strand_id
1 'polypeptide(L)'
;MTDPSQADLGLYKPPQTVRGMTELDRAAFSQTVSVPAIRIPTNVLNKVVKSLKKVALQRPGLKRVVEEHSEDGTKDSSKGEHRLLLLDPNSITSADSFGREEADALKAYGVSQEIQRYELKLTYENLKSEEILRAVLPEGQDVTSGFSRVGHIAHMNLRDHQLPYRKLI
;
A
#
# COMPACT_ATOMS: atom_id res chain seq x y z
N MET A 1 0.42 -26.61 2.10
CA MET A 1 1.57 -25.70 2.07
C MET A 1 1.00 -24.36 1.63
N THR A 2 0.55 -23.57 2.61
CA THR A 2 -0.24 -22.36 2.35
C THR A 2 0.75 -21.23 2.11
N ASP A 3 0.87 -20.78 0.86
CA ASP A 3 1.72 -19.68 0.48
C ASP A 3 1.17 -18.38 1.12
N PRO A 4 1.86 -17.76 2.08
CA PRO A 4 1.35 -16.58 2.80
C PRO A 4 1.30 -15.32 1.91
N SER A 5 1.70 -15.41 0.64
CA SER A 5 1.77 -14.28 -0.28
C SER A 5 0.46 -14.04 -1.07
N GLN A 6 -0.53 -14.94 -0.98
CA GLN A 6 -1.76 -14.84 -1.77
C GLN A 6 -2.83 -13.88 -1.23
N ALA A 7 -2.73 -13.45 0.03
CA ALA A 7 -3.76 -12.61 0.67
C ALA A 7 -3.63 -11.10 0.37
N ASP A 8 -2.52 -10.66 -0.23
CA ASP A 8 -2.25 -9.23 -0.55
C ASP A 8 -2.95 -8.76 -1.86
N LEU A 9 -3.52 -9.69 -2.63
CA LEU A 9 -3.83 -9.53 -4.06
C LEU A 9 -5.23 -8.97 -4.38
N GLY A 10 -6.02 -8.51 -3.40
CA GLY A 10 -7.39 -8.02 -3.66
C GLY A 10 -7.50 -6.51 -3.72
N LEU A 11 -7.03 -5.85 -2.66
CA LEU A 11 -7.33 -4.44 -2.42
C LEU A 11 -6.48 -3.47 -3.23
N TYR A 12 -5.27 -3.88 -3.60
CA TYR A 12 -4.26 -2.98 -4.17
C TYR A 12 -3.96 -3.23 -5.65
N LYS A 13 -4.76 -4.10 -6.30
CA LYS A 13 -4.61 -4.44 -7.71
C LYS A 13 -5.04 -3.27 -8.59
N PRO A 14 -4.33 -3.00 -9.69
CA PRO A 14 -4.79 -1.99 -10.64
C PRO A 14 -6.20 -2.32 -11.14
N PRO A 15 -7.01 -1.32 -11.45
CA PRO A 15 -8.38 -1.52 -11.92
C PRO A 15 -8.39 -2.35 -13.21
N GLN A 16 -9.40 -3.20 -13.38
CA GLN A 16 -9.54 -4.08 -14.55
C GLN A 16 -9.62 -3.33 -15.88
N THR A 17 -9.86 -2.01 -15.84
CA THR A 17 -9.86 -1.12 -17.00
C THR A 17 -8.52 -1.05 -17.73
N VAL A 18 -7.40 -1.36 -17.06
CA VAL A 18 -6.08 -1.40 -17.72
C VAL A 18 -5.81 -2.72 -18.45
N ARG A 19 -6.71 -3.69 -18.38
CA ARG A 19 -6.50 -5.02 -18.97
C ARG A 19 -6.59 -4.97 -20.49
N GLY A 20 -5.62 -5.56 -21.17
CA GLY A 20 -5.48 -5.49 -22.63
C GLY A 20 -4.96 -4.15 -23.14
N MET A 21 -4.53 -3.26 -22.24
CA MET A 21 -3.95 -1.96 -22.60
C MET A 21 -2.66 -2.14 -23.39
N THR A 22 -2.62 -1.57 -24.59
CA THR A 22 -1.43 -1.57 -25.46
C THR A 22 -0.63 -0.27 -25.40
N GLU A 23 -1.21 0.79 -24.84
CA GLU A 23 -0.61 2.12 -24.70
C GLU A 23 -0.57 2.53 -23.22
N LEU A 24 0.56 3.06 -22.71
CA LEU A 24 0.72 3.30 -21.27
C LEU A 24 -0.12 4.49 -20.79
N ASP A 25 -1.32 4.24 -20.25
CA ASP A 25 -2.10 5.27 -19.56
C ASP A 25 -1.91 5.17 -18.04
N ARG A 26 -1.01 6.01 -17.51
CA ARG A 26 -0.70 6.03 -16.08
C ARG A 26 -1.89 6.48 -15.22
N ALA A 27 -2.82 7.24 -15.78
CA ALA A 27 -4.01 7.70 -15.07
C ALA A 27 -4.99 6.55 -14.85
N ALA A 28 -5.07 5.61 -15.79
CA ALA A 28 -5.88 4.41 -15.65
C ALA A 28 -5.41 3.49 -14.50
N PHE A 29 -4.14 3.57 -14.06
CA PHE A 29 -3.65 2.87 -12.86
C PHE A 29 -3.92 3.63 -11.55
N SER A 30 -4.43 4.86 -11.63
CA SER A 30 -4.74 5.65 -10.44
C SER A 30 -6.02 5.15 -9.80
N GLN A 31 -5.93 4.73 -8.55
CA GLN A 31 -7.07 4.28 -7.77
C GLN A 31 -6.94 4.75 -6.33
N THR A 32 -8.09 4.95 -5.70
CA THR A 32 -8.15 5.31 -4.29
C THR A 32 -8.62 4.09 -3.51
N VAL A 33 -7.82 3.66 -2.54
CA VAL A 33 -8.17 2.53 -1.66
C VAL A 33 -8.32 3.04 -0.24
N SER A 34 -9.40 2.65 0.42
CA SER A 34 -9.61 3.00 1.82
C SER A 34 -8.84 2.02 2.71
N VAL A 35 -7.84 2.53 3.42
CA VAL A 35 -7.05 1.75 4.37
C VAL A 35 -7.27 2.28 5.79
N PRO A 36 -7.27 1.42 6.81
CA PRO A 36 -7.33 1.86 8.20
C PRO A 36 -6.05 2.59 8.55
N ALA A 37 -6.18 3.71 9.26
CA ALA A 37 -5.08 4.51 9.76
C ALA A 37 -5.34 4.89 11.21
N ILE A 38 -4.27 5.09 11.98
CA ILE A 38 -4.39 5.55 13.37
C ILE A 38 -3.56 6.81 13.60
N ARG A 39 -4.08 7.70 14.42
CA ARG A 39 -3.41 8.94 14.82
C ARG A 39 -2.45 8.68 15.97
N ILE A 40 -1.16 8.91 15.72
CA ILE A 40 -0.09 8.66 16.68
C ILE A 40 0.70 9.96 16.93
N PRO A 41 0.96 10.34 18.18
CA PRO A 41 1.84 11.46 18.50
C PRO A 41 3.27 11.20 18.02
N THR A 42 3.95 12.20 17.45
CA THR A 42 5.33 12.06 16.95
C THR A 42 6.34 11.67 18.04
N ASN A 43 6.09 12.06 19.29
CA ASN A 43 6.89 11.65 20.46
C ASN A 43 6.95 10.13 20.66
N VAL A 44 5.85 9.42 20.39
CA VAL A 44 5.75 7.96 20.59
C VAL A 44 5.69 7.18 19.29
N LEU A 45 5.60 7.86 18.14
CA LEU A 45 5.53 7.28 16.80
C LEU A 45 6.57 6.19 16.60
N ASN A 46 7.85 6.46 16.85
CA ASN A 46 8.90 5.46 16.62
C ASN A 46 8.73 4.20 17.49
N LYS A 47 8.16 4.33 18.69
CA LYS A 47 7.89 3.19 19.58
C LYS A 47 6.67 2.42 19.09
N VAL A 48 5.57 3.14 18.83
CA VAL A 48 4.31 2.56 18.36
C VAL A 48 4.49 1.89 17.01
N VAL A 49 5.20 2.51 16.06
CA VAL A 49 5.53 1.93 14.74
C VAL A 49 6.41 0.68 14.86
N LYS A 50 7.25 0.56 15.90
CA LYS A 50 8.01 -0.66 16.16
C LYS A 50 7.09 -1.78 16.66
N SER A 51 6.20 -1.49 17.61
CA SER A 51 5.23 -2.47 18.13
C SER A 51 4.23 -2.89 17.05
N LEU A 52 3.69 -1.93 16.31
CA LEU A 52 2.73 -2.15 15.23
C LEU A 52 3.37 -2.54 13.91
N LYS A 53 4.69 -2.80 13.84
CA LYS A 53 5.35 -3.09 12.56
C LYS A 53 4.74 -4.30 11.84
N LYS A 54 4.23 -5.28 12.61
CA LYS A 54 3.59 -6.50 12.10
C LYS A 54 2.22 -6.24 11.47
N VAL A 55 1.50 -5.24 11.98
CA VAL A 55 0.13 -4.91 11.57
C VAL A 55 0.03 -3.61 10.76
N ALA A 56 1.14 -2.87 10.66
CA ALA A 56 1.26 -1.68 9.85
C ALA A 56 1.40 -2.07 8.37
N LEU A 57 0.97 -1.18 7.49
CA LEU A 57 1.04 -1.38 6.05
C LEU A 57 2.50 -1.55 5.60
N GLN A 58 2.86 -2.76 5.14
CA GLN A 58 4.22 -3.10 4.72
C GLN A 58 4.33 -3.21 3.19
N ARG A 59 3.99 -2.16 2.45
CA ARG A 59 4.13 -2.15 0.99
C ARG A 59 5.37 -1.37 0.53
N PRO A 60 6.33 -1.99 -0.18
CA PRO A 60 7.48 -1.27 -0.72
C PRO A 60 7.01 -0.23 -1.75
N GLY A 61 7.53 1.00 -1.64
CA GLY A 61 7.10 2.16 -2.44
C GLY A 61 6.01 3.00 -1.77
N LEU A 62 5.36 2.48 -0.72
CA LEU A 62 4.27 3.15 -0.04
C LEU A 62 4.69 3.63 1.35
N LYS A 63 4.34 4.86 1.70
CA LYS A 63 4.62 5.42 3.02
C LYS A 63 3.60 4.88 4.02
N ARG A 64 4.06 4.06 4.98
CA ARG A 64 3.22 3.63 6.10
C ARG A 64 2.87 4.76 7.07
N VAL A 65 3.67 5.82 7.13
CA VAL A 65 3.37 7.00 7.96
C VAL A 65 3.08 8.16 7.02
N VAL A 66 1.89 8.74 7.15
CA VAL A 66 1.45 9.92 6.42
C VAL A 66 1.16 11.06 7.40
N GLU A 67 1.30 12.27 6.91
CA GLU A 67 0.97 13.46 7.69
C GLU A 67 -0.54 13.69 7.64
N GLU A 68 -1.14 13.98 8.80
CA GLU A 68 -2.55 14.36 8.85
C GLU A 68 -2.69 15.77 8.30
N HIS A 69 -3.05 15.89 7.02
CA HIS A 69 -3.48 17.15 6.45
C HIS A 69 -4.97 17.30 6.70
N SER A 70 -5.33 18.02 7.76
CA SER A 70 -6.71 18.49 7.90
C SER A 70 -6.99 19.46 6.75
N GLU A 71 -7.96 19.12 5.91
CA GLU A 71 -8.36 19.93 4.75
C GLU A 71 -9.09 21.22 5.16
N ASP A 72 -9.43 21.34 6.44
CA ASP A 72 -9.95 22.56 7.04
C ASP A 72 -8.78 23.52 7.31
N GLY A 73 -8.72 24.62 6.54
CA GLY A 73 -7.63 25.61 6.50
C GLY A 73 -7.33 26.36 7.81
N THR A 74 -7.73 25.82 8.95
CA THR A 74 -7.29 26.26 10.27
C THR A 74 -5.82 25.85 10.44
N LYS A 75 -4.92 26.80 10.22
CA LYS A 75 -3.50 26.75 10.65
C LYS A 75 -3.44 26.66 12.17
N ASP A 76 -3.85 25.53 12.74
CA ASP A 76 -3.53 25.24 14.13
C ASP A 76 -2.07 24.78 14.19
N SER A 77 -1.34 25.25 15.20
CA SER A 77 0.12 25.21 15.25
C SER A 77 0.68 23.79 15.49
N SER A 78 -0.17 22.76 15.52
CA SER A 78 0.17 21.34 15.69
C SER A 78 0.62 20.61 14.42
N LYS A 79 1.17 21.34 13.44
CA LYS A 79 1.72 20.81 12.18
C LYS A 79 2.96 19.94 12.47
N GLY A 80 2.72 18.70 12.88
CA GLY A 80 3.78 17.74 13.25
C GLY A 80 3.68 17.12 14.65
N GLU A 81 2.63 17.41 15.43
CA GLU A 81 2.44 16.71 16.72
C GLU A 81 1.87 15.31 16.53
N HIS A 82 1.04 15.10 15.52
CA HIS A 82 0.44 13.80 15.22
C HIS A 82 0.73 13.38 13.78
N ARG A 83 0.91 12.07 13.57
CA ARG A 83 1.03 11.44 12.26
C ARG A 83 0.10 10.26 12.17
N LEU A 84 -0.33 9.96 10.96
CA LEU A 84 -1.20 8.82 10.68
C LEU A 84 -0.32 7.63 10.29
N LEU A 85 -0.45 6.54 11.02
CA LEU A 85 0.12 5.25 10.63
C LEU A 85 -0.94 4.46 9.89
N LEU A 86 -0.69 4.18 8.62
CA LEU A 86 -1.47 3.28 7.80
C LEU A 86 -1.27 1.85 8.30
N LEU A 87 -2.38 1.20 8.59
CA LEU A 87 -2.48 -0.17 9.03
C LEU A 87 -2.90 -1.05 7.87
N ASP A 88 -2.52 -2.32 7.98
CA ASP A 88 -2.92 -3.30 7.00
C ASP A 88 -4.40 -3.69 7.22
N PRO A 89 -5.29 -3.50 6.22
CA PRO A 89 -6.71 -3.79 6.36
C PRO A 89 -7.03 -5.27 6.58
N ASN A 90 -6.14 -6.19 6.20
CA ASN A 90 -6.33 -7.61 6.50
C ASN A 90 -5.97 -7.93 7.96
N SER A 91 -5.00 -7.20 8.52
CA SER A 91 -4.54 -7.40 9.89
C SER A 91 -5.40 -6.66 10.91
N ILE A 92 -5.79 -5.41 10.61
CA ILE A 92 -6.50 -4.52 11.53
C ILE A 92 -7.64 -3.85 10.78
N THR A 93 -8.88 -4.16 11.16
CA THR A 93 -10.08 -3.49 10.61
C THR A 93 -10.70 -2.51 11.60
N SER A 94 -10.47 -2.69 12.90
CA SER A 94 -11.04 -1.87 13.98
C SER A 94 -10.14 -1.87 15.21
N ALA A 95 -10.44 -0.98 16.17
CA ALA A 95 -9.67 -0.83 17.41
C ALA A 95 -9.56 -2.13 18.24
N ASP A 96 -10.54 -3.03 18.11
CA ASP A 96 -10.53 -4.34 18.75
C ASP A 96 -9.71 -5.41 18.00
N SER A 97 -9.26 -5.12 16.78
CA SER A 97 -8.40 -6.04 16.02
C SER A 97 -6.95 -6.04 16.50
N PHE A 98 -6.53 -5.04 17.29
CA PHE A 98 -5.18 -5.00 17.83
C PHE A 98 -4.94 -6.21 18.74
N GLY A 99 -3.80 -6.88 18.57
CA GLY A 99 -3.37 -7.90 19.50
C GLY A 99 -3.17 -7.34 20.91
N ARG A 100 -3.10 -8.22 21.91
CA ARG A 100 -2.92 -7.79 23.31
C ARG A 100 -1.65 -6.95 23.49
N GLU A 101 -0.58 -7.27 22.78
CA GLU A 101 0.69 -6.52 22.81
C GLU A 101 0.56 -5.14 22.15
N GLU A 102 -0.07 -5.05 20.98
CA GLU A 102 -0.32 -3.78 20.28
C GLU A 102 -1.23 -2.85 21.08
N ALA A 103 -2.34 -3.38 21.60
CA ALA A 103 -3.30 -2.61 22.39
C ALA A 103 -2.69 -2.11 23.70
N ASP A 104 -1.90 -2.95 24.39
CA ASP A 104 -1.18 -2.57 25.60
C ASP A 104 -0.14 -1.48 25.30
N ALA A 105 0.62 -1.63 24.21
CA ALA A 105 1.57 -0.60 23.76
C ALA A 105 0.86 0.73 23.46
N LEU A 106 -0.25 0.71 22.71
CA LEU A 106 -1.04 1.90 22.41
C LEU A 106 -1.51 2.61 23.68
N LYS A 107 -2.06 1.86 24.65
CA LYS A 107 -2.48 2.39 25.95
C LYS A 107 -1.30 2.91 26.78
N ALA A 108 -0.19 2.18 26.84
CA ALA A 108 1.01 2.56 27.56
C ALA A 108 1.64 3.85 27.02
N TYR A 109 1.49 4.10 25.72
CA TYR A 109 1.96 5.32 25.06
C TYR A 109 0.91 6.44 25.02
N GLY A 110 -0.28 6.24 25.60
CA GLY A 110 -1.36 7.23 25.59
C GLY A 110 -1.91 7.53 24.19
N VAL A 111 -1.85 6.55 23.28
CA VAL A 111 -2.36 6.66 21.92
C VAL A 111 -3.79 6.17 21.88
N SER A 112 -4.70 7.04 21.43
CA SER A 112 -6.08 6.66 21.16
C SER A 112 -6.11 5.56 20.10
N GLN A 113 -6.83 4.47 20.37
CA GLN A 113 -7.05 3.39 19.40
C GLN A 113 -8.09 3.79 18.34
N GLU A 114 -8.08 5.05 17.93
CA GLU A 114 -9.03 5.62 16.98
C GLU A 114 -8.55 5.29 15.57
N ILE A 115 -9.24 4.34 14.94
CA ILE A 115 -8.97 3.95 13.57
C ILE A 115 -9.84 4.80 12.64
N GLN A 116 -9.19 5.65 11.86
CA GLN A 116 -9.83 6.41 10.78
C GLN A 116 -9.62 5.70 9.45
N ARG A 117 -10.56 5.86 8.52
CA ARG A 117 -10.40 5.40 7.14
C ARG A 117 -9.62 6.45 6.37
N TYR A 118 -8.42 6.10 5.93
CA TYR A 118 -7.58 6.95 5.10
C TYR A 118 -7.68 6.52 3.65
N GLU A 119 -8.00 7.47 2.77
CA GLU A 119 -8.03 7.27 1.34
C GLU A 119 -6.62 7.33 0.76
N LEU A 120 -6.02 6.16 0.62
CA LEU A 120 -4.72 6.02 0.01
C LEU A 120 -4.86 6.04 -1.52
N LYS A 121 -4.35 7.10 -2.13
CA LYS A 121 -4.24 7.21 -3.58
C LYS A 121 -3.05 6.40 -4.09
N LEU A 122 -3.32 5.25 -4.69
CA LEU A 122 -2.35 4.47 -5.44
C LEU A 122 -2.28 5.02 -6.86
N THR A 123 -1.06 5.16 -7.36
CA THR A 123 -0.78 5.59 -8.73
C THR A 123 0.21 4.62 -9.36
N TYR A 124 0.43 4.77 -10.67
CA TYR A 124 1.43 3.98 -11.41
C TYR A 124 2.78 3.90 -10.69
N GLU A 125 3.25 4.99 -10.09
CA GLU A 125 4.55 5.05 -9.39
C GLU A 125 4.58 4.25 -8.08
N ASN A 126 3.42 4.02 -7.46
CA ASN A 126 3.29 3.22 -6.25
C ASN A 126 3.16 1.72 -6.55
N LEU A 127 2.95 1.35 -7.81
CA LEU A 127 2.80 -0.02 -8.25
C LEU A 127 4.15 -0.57 -8.72
N LYS A 128 4.38 -1.85 -8.43
CA LYS A 128 5.52 -2.56 -9.02
C LYS A 128 5.24 -2.85 -10.49
N SER A 129 6.29 -2.88 -11.30
CA SER A 129 6.22 -3.29 -12.70
C SER A 129 5.51 -4.63 -12.90
N GLU A 130 5.67 -5.57 -11.95
CA GLU A 130 4.96 -6.85 -11.95
C GLU A 130 3.44 -6.69 -11.82
N GLU A 131 2.98 -5.83 -10.92
CA GLU A 131 1.55 -5.58 -10.68
C GLU A 131 0.92 -4.87 -11.87
N ILE A 132 1.64 -3.91 -12.46
CA ILE A 132 1.27 -3.22 -13.69
C ILE A 132 1.12 -4.23 -14.82
N LEU A 133 2.15 -5.06 -15.05
CA LEU A 133 2.17 -6.03 -16.12
C LEU A 133 1.05 -7.07 -15.95
N ARG A 134 0.87 -7.58 -14.73
CA ARG A 134 -0.21 -8.53 -14.42
C ARG A 134 -1.60 -7.94 -14.66
N ALA A 135 -1.77 -6.64 -14.44
CA ALA A 135 -3.05 -5.98 -14.67
C ALA A 135 -3.34 -5.69 -16.14
N VAL A 136 -2.32 -5.39 -16.94
CA VAL A 136 -2.48 -5.20 -18.39
C VAL A 136 -2.58 -6.51 -19.15
N LEU A 137 -2.03 -7.60 -18.62
CA LEU A 137 -2.10 -8.92 -19.26
C LEU A 137 -3.52 -9.53 -19.14
N PRO A 138 -4.01 -10.19 -20.21
CA PRO A 138 -5.30 -10.87 -20.21
C PRO A 138 -5.33 -12.08 -19.26
N GLU A 139 -6.56 -12.48 -18.88
CA GLU A 139 -6.85 -13.61 -18.01
C GLU A 139 -6.29 -14.92 -18.60
N GLY A 140 -5.40 -15.61 -17.87
CA GLY A 140 -4.77 -16.86 -18.32
C GLY A 140 -3.34 -16.72 -18.85
N GLN A 141 -2.78 -15.50 -18.90
CA GLN A 141 -1.33 -15.31 -19.10
C GLN A 141 -0.62 -15.14 -17.74
N ASP A 142 0.25 -16.09 -17.43
CA ASP A 142 1.01 -16.09 -16.20
C ASP A 142 2.33 -15.31 -16.36
N VAL A 143 2.63 -14.43 -15.40
CA VAL A 143 3.80 -13.53 -15.43
C VAL A 143 5.11 -14.24 -15.03
N THR A 144 5.05 -15.55 -14.74
CA THR A 144 6.12 -16.40 -14.18
C THR A 144 7.44 -16.46 -14.97
N SER A 145 7.58 -15.79 -16.11
CA SER A 145 8.81 -15.80 -16.89
C SER A 145 9.84 -14.79 -16.32
N GLY A 146 10.55 -15.19 -15.27
CA GLY A 146 11.87 -14.67 -14.88
C GLY A 146 12.00 -13.15 -14.85
N PHE A 147 11.48 -12.52 -13.80
CA PHE A 147 11.75 -11.12 -13.45
C PHE A 147 13.03 -11.03 -12.63
N SER A 148 13.96 -10.16 -13.03
CA SER A 148 15.12 -9.79 -12.21
C SER A 148 15.28 -8.27 -12.25
N ARG A 149 15.14 -7.63 -11.09
CA ARG A 149 15.38 -6.20 -10.95
C ARG A 149 16.82 -5.97 -10.55
N VAL A 150 17.60 -5.37 -11.44
CA VAL A 150 18.97 -4.92 -11.16
C VAL A 150 18.95 -3.39 -11.17
N GLY A 151 18.84 -2.79 -9.98
CA GLY A 151 18.77 -1.33 -9.81
C GLY A 151 17.46 -0.72 -10.33
N HIS A 152 17.57 0.22 -11.29
CA HIS A 152 16.46 0.85 -12.00
C HIS A 152 15.98 0.04 -13.22
N ILE A 153 16.72 -1.00 -13.60
CA ILE A 153 16.45 -1.78 -14.80
C ILE A 153 15.71 -3.05 -14.39
N ALA A 154 14.47 -3.17 -14.87
CA ALA A 154 13.68 -4.38 -14.77
C ALA A 154 13.96 -5.25 -16.00
N HIS A 155 14.64 -6.39 -15.82
CA HIS A 155 14.71 -7.41 -16.86
C HIS A 155 13.51 -8.33 -16.72
N MET A 156 12.71 -8.39 -17.78
CA MET A 156 11.55 -9.27 -17.90
C MET A 156 11.70 -10.11 -19.15
N ASN A 157 11.52 -11.43 -19.02
CA ASN A 157 11.46 -12.31 -20.16
C ASN A 157 10.03 -12.27 -20.73
N LEU A 158 9.74 -11.28 -21.57
CA LEU A 158 8.47 -11.23 -22.28
C LEU A 158 8.45 -12.33 -23.36
N ARG A 159 7.40 -13.16 -23.38
CA ARG A 159 7.14 -14.09 -24.49
C ARG A 159 6.65 -13.30 -25.72
N ASP A 160 6.67 -13.93 -26.90
CA ASP A 160 6.31 -13.30 -28.17
C ASP A 160 4.94 -12.59 -28.13
N HIS A 161 3.94 -13.22 -27.50
CA HIS A 161 2.60 -12.65 -27.30
C HIS A 161 2.53 -11.50 -26.27
N GLN A 162 3.60 -11.26 -25.51
CA GLN A 162 3.72 -10.19 -24.51
C GLN A 162 4.56 -9.01 -25.01
N LEU A 163 5.25 -9.15 -26.16
CA LEU A 163 6.03 -8.09 -26.81
C LEU A 163 5.25 -6.77 -27.05
N PRO A 164 3.95 -6.76 -27.41
CA PRO A 164 3.23 -5.49 -27.58
C PRO A 164 3.11 -4.69 -26.27
N TYR A 165 3.19 -5.36 -25.11
CA TYR A 165 3.08 -4.75 -23.78
C TYR A 165 4.43 -4.23 -23.25
N ARG A 166 5.54 -4.42 -23.97
CA ARG A 166 6.88 -3.95 -23.57
C ARG A 166 6.98 -2.43 -23.38
N LYS A 167 6.08 -1.67 -24.01
CA LYS A 167 6.07 -0.20 -23.96
C LYS A 167 5.44 0.35 -22.67
N LEU A 168 4.94 -0.53 -21.81
CA LEU A 168 4.17 -0.18 -20.61
C LEU A 168 5.03 -0.13 -19.34
N ILE A 169 6.34 -0.37 -19.46
CA ILE A 169 7.31 -0.51 -18.36
C ILE A 169 8.58 0.27 -18.64
#